data_AF-A0A497KP47-F1
#
_entry.id   AF-A0A497KP47-F1
#
_cell.length_a   1.000
_cell.length_b   1.000
_cell.length_c   1.000
_cell.angle_alpha   90.00
_cell.angle_beta   90.00
_cell.angle_gamma   90.00
#
_symmetry.space_group_name_H-M   'P 1'
#
loop_
_entity.id
_entity.type
_entity.pdbx_description
1 polymer ?
#
loop_
_entity_poly.entity_id
_entity_poly.type
_entity_poly.pdbx_seq_one_letter_code
_entity_poly.pdbx_strand_id
1 'polypeptide(L)'
;ASTFQILGAEKALFRFLRSGSKPPKHGVIFQHPLVHQSPRWQRGKIARALAGKLTIAARIDAFGGQNQGAKLRADLEKRVEEIREKYKSPPPKPKKHKKKGKKR
;
A
#
# COMPACT_ATOMS: atom_id res chain seq x y z
N ALA A 1 6.12 -9.08 1.44
CA ALA A 1 4.97 -8.17 1.24
C ALA A 1 5.41 -6.72 0.99
N SER A 2 6.19 -6.08 1.88
CA SER A 2 6.56 -4.66 1.76
C SER A 2 7.33 -4.31 0.48
N THR A 3 8.17 -5.21 -0.04
CA THR A 3 8.88 -5.02 -1.30
C THR A 3 7.93 -4.88 -2.50
N PHE A 4 6.95 -5.79 -2.63
CA PHE A 4 5.92 -5.70 -3.68
C PHE A 4 5.10 -4.40 -3.60
N GLN A 5 4.90 -3.86 -2.39
CA GLN A 5 4.16 -2.60 -2.21
C GLN A 5 4.87 -1.41 -2.88
N ILE A 6 6.20 -1.39 -2.88
CA ILE A 6 7.04 -0.30 -3.38
C ILE A 6 7.80 -0.65 -4.66
N LEU A 7 7.51 -1.81 -5.26
CA LEU A 7 8.09 -2.25 -6.52
C LEU A 7 7.79 -1.22 -7.62
N GLY A 8 8.80 -0.74 -8.33
CA GLY A 8 8.75 0.37 -9.28
C GLY A 8 8.90 1.78 -8.66
N ALA A 9 9.05 1.89 -7.33
CA ALA A 9 9.33 3.15 -6.63
C ALA A 9 10.76 3.22 -6.06
N GLU A 10 11.69 2.40 -6.57
CA GLU A 10 13.05 2.23 -6.06
C GLU A 10 13.81 3.54 -6.07
N LYS A 11 13.73 4.33 -7.16
CA LYS A 11 14.40 5.64 -7.25
C LYS A 11 13.96 6.58 -6.13
N ALA A 12 12.66 6.60 -5.82
CA ALA A 12 12.12 7.43 -4.74
C ALA A 12 12.51 6.88 -3.35
N LEU A 13 12.55 5.55 -3.21
CA LEU A 13 13.01 4.89 -1.99
C LEU A 13 14.49 5.20 -1.71
N PHE A 14 15.37 5.05 -2.71
CA PHE A 14 16.80 5.38 -2.57
C PHE A 14 17.01 6.86 -2.25
N ARG A 15 16.24 7.76 -2.89
CA ARG A 15 16.28 9.18 -2.53
C ARG A 15 15.85 9.40 -1.09
N PHE A 16 14.80 8.74 -0.61
CA PHE A 16 14.42 8.79 0.81
C PHE A 16 15.55 8.32 1.72
N LEU A 17 16.15 7.17 1.46
CA LEU A 17 17.23 6.63 2.27
C LEU A 17 18.47 7.55 2.30
N ARG A 18 18.79 8.22 1.18
CA ARG A 18 19.96 9.10 1.07
C ARG A 18 19.73 10.51 1.64
N SER A 19 18.54 11.09 1.42
CA SER A 19 18.27 12.52 1.69
C SER A 19 17.21 12.77 2.76
N GLY A 20 16.60 11.72 3.31
CA GLY A 20 15.48 11.85 4.26
C GLY A 20 14.19 12.43 3.64
N SER A 21 14.07 12.44 2.30
CA SER A 21 12.86 12.92 1.61
C SER A 21 11.61 12.07 1.95
N LYS A 22 10.40 12.47 1.57
CA LYS A 22 9.20 11.69 1.97
C LYS A 22 9.26 10.25 1.42
N PRO A 23 9.03 9.22 2.26
CA PRO A 23 9.08 7.83 1.81
C PRO A 23 7.97 7.53 0.79
N PRO A 24 8.24 6.72 -0.25
CA PRO A 24 7.21 6.27 -1.17
C PRO A 24 6.21 5.35 -0.45
N LYS A 25 4.91 5.52 -0.74
CA LYS A 25 3.85 4.70 -0.13
C LYS A 25 3.46 3.50 -0.99
N HIS A 26 3.56 3.63 -2.30
CA HIS A 26 3.17 2.63 -3.28
C HIS A 26 4.12 2.75 -4.49
N GLY A 27 4.33 1.64 -5.19
CA GLY A 27 4.97 1.60 -6.51
C GLY A 27 3.94 1.30 -7.61
N VAL A 28 4.25 0.38 -8.52
CA VAL A 28 3.42 0.01 -9.69
C VAL A 28 2.01 -0.44 -9.29
N ILE A 29 1.87 -1.06 -8.11
CA ILE A 29 0.56 -1.53 -7.60
C ILE A 29 -0.47 -0.41 -7.41
N PHE A 30 -0.04 0.86 -7.42
CA PHE A 30 -0.93 2.01 -7.36
C PHE A 30 -1.85 2.13 -8.58
N GLN A 31 -1.44 1.57 -9.73
CA GLN A 31 -2.24 1.60 -10.96
C GLN A 31 -3.45 0.66 -10.88
N HIS A 32 -3.44 -0.32 -9.96
CA HIS A 32 -4.56 -1.24 -9.81
C HIS A 32 -5.83 -0.50 -9.34
N PRO A 33 -7.01 -0.73 -9.96
CA PRO A 33 -8.25 0.00 -9.66
C PRO A 33 -8.60 0.03 -8.16
N LEU A 34 -8.48 -1.11 -7.48
CA LEU A 34 -8.72 -1.23 -6.03
C LEU A 34 -7.90 -0.23 -5.20
N VAL A 35 -6.67 0.10 -5.61
CA VAL A 35 -5.82 1.04 -4.88
C VAL A 35 -6.05 2.47 -5.38
N HIS A 36 -6.09 2.67 -6.70
CA HIS A 36 -6.20 4.00 -7.31
C HIS A 36 -7.50 4.71 -6.93
N GLN A 37 -8.63 4.00 -7.06
CA GLN A 37 -9.98 4.54 -6.86
C GLN A 37 -10.33 4.70 -5.38
N SER A 38 -9.60 4.05 -4.48
CA SER A 38 -9.90 4.08 -3.04
C SER A 38 -9.60 5.44 -2.40
N PRO A 39 -10.29 5.80 -1.29
CA PRO A 39 -10.02 7.04 -0.56
C PRO A 39 -8.61 7.09 0.03
N ARG A 40 -7.98 8.28 0.06
CA ARG A 40 -6.54 8.45 0.42
C ARG A 40 -6.14 7.80 1.76
N TRP A 41 -7.04 7.76 2.74
CA TRP A 41 -6.81 7.16 4.06
C TRP A 41 -6.96 5.63 4.10
N GLN A 42 -7.62 5.04 3.11
CA GLN A 42 -7.76 3.59 2.95
C GLN A 42 -6.69 3.01 2.01
N ARG A 43 -6.22 3.79 1.02
CA ARG A 43 -5.27 3.36 -0.02
C ARG A 43 -4.10 2.53 0.51
N GLY A 44 -3.42 3.00 1.55
CA GLY A 44 -2.25 2.30 2.10
C GLY A 44 -2.58 0.94 2.71
N LYS A 45 -3.79 0.78 3.28
CA LYS A 45 -4.24 -0.50 3.84
C LYS A 45 -4.55 -1.49 2.72
N ILE A 46 -5.27 -1.02 1.70
CA ILE A 46 -5.63 -1.82 0.53
C ILE A 46 -4.40 -2.22 -0.28
N ALA A 47 -3.47 -1.30 -0.50
CA ALA A 47 -2.20 -1.58 -1.17
C ALA A 47 -1.38 -2.66 -0.45
N ARG A 48 -1.36 -2.65 0.89
CA ARG A 48 -0.69 -3.69 1.68
C ARG A 48 -1.38 -5.04 1.57
N ALA A 49 -2.71 -5.07 1.60
CA ALA A 49 -3.48 -6.31 1.41
C ALA A 49 -3.21 -6.92 0.02
N LEU A 50 -3.24 -6.09 -1.02
CA LEU A 50 -2.93 -6.49 -2.40
C LEU A 50 -1.50 -7.01 -2.52
N ALA A 51 -0.50 -6.26 -2.04
CA ALA A 51 0.91 -6.68 -2.08
C ALA A 51 1.15 -8.00 -1.33
N GLY A 52 0.43 -8.23 -0.23
CA GLY A 52 0.47 -9.50 0.51
C GLY A 52 -0.01 -10.68 -0.32
N LYS A 53 -1.19 -10.56 -0.95
CA LYS A 53 -1.74 -11.61 -1.82
C LYS A 53 -0.91 -11.85 -3.07
N LEU A 54 -0.38 -10.78 -3.68
CA LEU A 54 0.57 -10.88 -4.80
C LEU A 54 1.86 -11.61 -4.39
N THR A 55 2.38 -11.38 -3.17
CA THR A 55 3.57 -12.10 -2.69
C THR A 55 3.30 -13.60 -2.57
N ILE A 56 2.11 -14.00 -2.14
CA ILE A 56 1.73 -15.42 -2.02
C ILE A 56 1.58 -16.04 -3.40
N ALA A 57 0.86 -15.37 -4.31
CA ALA A 57 0.70 -15.82 -5.70
C ALA A 57 2.05 -16.03 -6.39
N ALA A 58 2.93 -15.02 -6.33
CA ALA A 58 4.27 -15.10 -6.93
C ALA A 58 5.11 -16.25 -6.38
N ARG A 59 4.94 -16.62 -5.10
CA ARG A 59 5.63 -17.79 -4.52
C ARG A 59 5.04 -19.10 -5.04
N ILE A 60 3.71 -19.21 -5.13
CA ILE A 60 3.05 -20.40 -5.68
C ILE A 60 3.52 -20.63 -7.13
N ASP A 61 3.56 -19.57 -7.93
CA ASP A 61 4.01 -19.62 -9.33
C ASP A 61 5.48 -20.04 -9.43
N ALA A 62 6.35 -19.53 -8.55
CA ALA A 62 7.78 -19.84 -8.54
C ALA A 62 8.10 -21.28 -8.11
N PHE A 63 7.27 -21.89 -7.25
CA PHE A 63 7.50 -23.23 -6.70
C PHE A 63 6.56 -24.31 -7.29
N GLY A 64 5.80 -24.00 -8.34
CA GLY A 64 4.94 -24.97 -9.03
C GLY A 64 3.74 -25.47 -8.21
N GLY A 65 3.22 -24.65 -7.30
CA GLY A 65 2.05 -25.02 -6.49
C GLY A 65 0.75 -25.01 -7.30
N GLN A 66 -0.31 -25.62 -6.75
CA GLN A 66 -1.65 -25.57 -7.35
C GLN A 66 -2.14 -24.13 -7.49
N ASN A 67 -2.87 -23.84 -8.57
CA ASN A 67 -3.39 -22.51 -8.84
C ASN A 67 -4.46 -22.11 -7.79
N GLN A 68 -4.08 -21.20 -6.89
CA GLN A 68 -4.97 -20.66 -5.85
C GLN A 68 -5.48 -19.25 -6.19
N GLY A 69 -5.39 -18.81 -7.44
CA GLY A 69 -5.72 -17.44 -7.85
C GLY A 69 -7.13 -17.00 -7.45
N ALA A 70 -8.13 -17.86 -7.66
CA ALA A 70 -9.52 -17.57 -7.31
C ALA A 70 -9.71 -17.36 -5.80
N LYS A 71 -9.09 -18.22 -4.98
CA LYS A 71 -9.13 -18.12 -3.52
C LYS A 71 -8.44 -16.84 -3.03
N LEU A 72 -7.26 -16.54 -3.56
CA LEU A 72 -6.51 -15.33 -3.19
C LEU A 72 -7.26 -14.05 -3.57
N ARG A 73 -7.98 -14.07 -4.68
CA ARG A 73 -8.84 -12.96 -5.12
C ARG A 73 -10.05 -12.79 -4.20
N ALA A 74 -10.77 -13.85 -3.87
CA ALA A 74 -11.90 -13.79 -2.96
C ALA A 74 -11.48 -13.26 -1.57
N ASP A 75 -10.36 -13.76 -1.05
CA ASP A 75 -9.80 -13.26 0.22
C ASP A 75 -9.41 -11.78 0.16
N LEU A 76 -8.86 -11.32 -0.98
CA LEU A 76 -8.52 -9.93 -1.18
C LEU A 76 -9.76 -9.05 -1.17
N GLU A 77 -10.79 -9.42 -1.92
CA GLU A 77 -12.05 -8.69 -2.03
C GLU A 77 -12.73 -8.58 -0.65
N LYS A 78 -12.82 -9.70 0.08
CA LYS A 78 -13.32 -9.70 1.47
C LYS A 78 -12.53 -8.73 2.36
N ARG A 79 -11.20 -8.76 2.28
CA ARG A 79 -10.35 -7.88 3.07
C ARG A 79 -10.49 -6.40 2.69
N VAL A 80 -10.71 -6.11 1.41
CA VAL A 80 -10.95 -4.74 0.92
C VAL A 80 -12.28 -4.23 1.46
N GLU A 81 -13.33 -5.05 1.45
CA GLU A 81 -14.64 -4.67 1.98
C GLU A 81 -14.58 -4.40 3.49
N GLU A 82 -13.92 -5.27 4.26
CA GLU A 82 -13.66 -5.04 5.69
C GLU A 82 -12.95 -3.70 5.96
N ILE A 83 -12.00 -3.32 5.09
CA ILE A 83 -11.28 -2.05 5.21
C ILE A 83 -12.21 -0.86 4.88
N ARG A 84 -13.07 -1.00 3.88
CA ARG A 84 -14.02 0.06 3.47
C ARG A 84 -15.01 0.36 4.59
N GLU A 85 -15.59 -0.68 5.17
CA GLU A 85 -16.54 -0.56 6.29
C GLU A 85 -15.86 -0.01 7.53
N LYS A 86 -14.74 -0.60 7.96
CA LYS A 86 -14.06 -0.18 9.19
C LYS A 86 -13.48 1.24 9.13
N TYR A 87 -13.17 1.75 7.93
CA TYR A 87 -12.55 3.06 7.75
C TYR A 87 -13.36 3.98 6.84
N LYS A 88 -14.70 3.92 6.95
CA LYS A 88 -15.63 4.73 6.16
C LYS A 88 -15.35 6.23 6.30
N SER A 89 -15.12 6.69 7.53
CA SER A 89 -14.82 8.10 7.82
C SER A 89 -13.32 8.40 7.73
N PRO A 90 -12.93 9.60 7.22
CA PRO A 90 -11.54 10.01 7.22
C PRO A 90 -11.02 10.19 8.65
N PRO A 91 -9.77 9.81 8.94
CA PRO A 91 -9.18 10.05 10.24
C PRO A 91 -9.07 11.56 10.50
N PRO A 92 -9.26 12.03 11.75
CA PRO A 92 -9.14 13.44 12.10
C PRO A 92 -7.77 13.97 11.65
N LYS A 93 -7.76 15.14 11.02
CA LYS A 93 -6.52 15.75 10.51
C LYS A 93 -5.56 15.95 11.68
N PRO A 94 -4.28 15.53 11.58
CA PRO A 94 -3.32 15.78 12.65
C PRO A 94 -3.19 17.29 12.85
N LYS A 95 -3.31 17.75 14.10
CA LYS A 95 -3.12 19.17 14.47
C LYS A 95 -1.71 19.57 13.98
N LYS A 96 -1.64 20.53 13.05
CA LYS A 96 -0.36 21.08 12.58
C LYS A 96 0.39 21.64 13.79
N HIS A 97 1.46 20.98 14.22
CA HIS A 97 2.41 21.62 15.11
C HIS A 97 3.02 22.77 14.32
N LYS A 98 2.64 24.02 14.64
CA LYS A 98 3.31 25.21 14.11
C LYS A 98 4.78 25.07 14.46
N LYS A 99 5.65 24.81 13.47
CA LYS A 99 7.09 24.90 13.67
C LYS A 99 7.35 26.33 14.15
N LYS A 100 7.70 26.51 15.43
CA LYS A 100 8.15 27.81 15.95
C LYS A 100 9.29 28.25 15.01
N GLY A 101 9.11 29.40 14.38
CA GLY A 101 10.09 29.96 13.45
C GLY A 101 11.46 29.93 14.10
N LYS A 102 12.44 29.36 13.40
CA LYS A 102 13.84 29.57 13.72
C LYS A 102 14.06 31.08 13.54
N LYS A 103 14.08 31.83 14.65
CA LYS A 103 14.56 33.22 14.65
C LYS A 103 15.98 33.17 14.06
N ARG A 104 16.16 33.84 12.93
CA ARG A 104 17.49 34.22 12.44
C ARG A 104 18.00 35.34 13.32
#